data_AF-A0A9E4AS86-F1
#
_entry.id   AF-A0A9E4AS86-F1
#
_cell.length_a   1.000
_cell.length_b   1.000
_cell.length_c   1.000
_cell.angle_alpha   90.00
_cell.angle_beta   90.00
_cell.angle_gamma   90.00
#
_symmetry.space_group_name_H-M   'P 1'
#
loop_
_entity.id
_entity.type
_entity.pdbx_description
1 polymer ?
#
loop_
_entity_poly.entity_id
_entity_poly.type
_entity_poly.pdbx_seq_one_letter_code
_entity_poly.pdbx_strand_id
1 'polypeptide(L)'
;MMEWVGTWENQNGSRLVIDVFEGSHFYGSFESKKGRAVEGQGYPVHGSINDELIGFVVDFGEVGSLVNFSGRTSEDGSLHTLWVLTREYVDEERSRKTQPWNSFMVNSDVFHKIA
;
A
#
# COMPACT_ATOMS: atom_id res chain seq x y z
N MET A 1 -23.38 -0.18 1.00
CA MET A 1 -22.13 -0.90 1.30
C MET A 1 -21.16 -0.59 0.18
N MET A 2 -19.96 -0.11 0.50
CA MET A 2 -18.99 0.32 -0.50
C MET A 2 -18.46 -0.88 -1.30
N GLU A 3 -18.31 -0.72 -2.61
CA GLU A 3 -17.74 -1.76 -3.46
C GLU A 3 -16.21 -1.60 -3.52
N TRP A 4 -15.50 -2.43 -2.77
CA TRP A 4 -14.04 -2.37 -2.61
C TRP A 4 -13.25 -3.02 -3.74
N VAL A 5 -13.80 -4.08 -4.36
CA VAL A 5 -13.19 -4.75 -5.52
C VAL A 5 -12.98 -3.73 -6.65
N GLY A 6 -11.80 -3.74 -7.25
CA GLY A 6 -11.43 -2.83 -8.33
C GLY A 6 -10.03 -2.26 -8.17
N THR A 7 -9.74 -1.25 -8.98
CA THR A 7 -8.47 -0.52 -8.99
C THR A 7 -8.62 0.85 -8.36
N TRP A 8 -7.72 1.15 -7.45
CA TRP A 8 -7.63 2.39 -6.69
C TRP A 8 -6.30 3.08 -7.01
N GLU A 9 -6.32 4.34 -7.42
CA GLU A 9 -5.12 5.10 -7.76
C GLU A 9 -4.94 6.28 -6.78
N ASN A 10 -3.73 6.43 -6.24
CA ASN A 10 -3.40 7.57 -5.37
C ASN A 10 -2.92 8.79 -6.15
N GLN A 11 -2.72 9.91 -5.45
CA GLN A 11 -2.23 11.16 -6.02
C GLN A 11 -0.82 11.08 -6.64
N ASN A 12 -0.08 9.99 -6.40
CA ASN A 12 1.23 9.73 -7.00
C ASN A 12 1.15 8.84 -8.25
N GLY A 13 -0.03 8.35 -8.62
CA GLY A 13 -0.24 7.38 -9.70
C GLY A 13 0.03 5.91 -9.31
N SER A 14 0.32 5.63 -8.03
CA SER A 14 0.42 4.25 -7.54
C SER A 14 -0.96 3.61 -7.48
N ARG A 15 -1.03 2.30 -7.75
CA ARG A 15 -2.29 1.56 -7.88
C ARG A 15 -2.40 0.44 -6.87
N LEU A 16 -3.53 0.36 -6.19
CA LEU A 16 -3.97 -0.78 -5.39
C LEU A 16 -5.07 -1.51 -6.17
N VAL A 17 -4.87 -2.79 -6.42
CA VAL A 17 -5.86 -3.69 -7.01
C VAL A 17 -6.36 -4.63 -5.92
N ILE A 18 -7.67 -4.71 -5.75
CA ILE A 18 -8.34 -5.64 -4.83
C ILE A 18 -9.11 -6.66 -5.68
N ASP A 19 -8.63 -7.91 -5.70
CA ASP A 19 -9.11 -8.95 -6.61
C ASP A 19 -10.06 -9.95 -5.93
N VAL A 20 -9.71 -10.39 -4.72
CA VAL A 20 -10.36 -11.52 -4.04
C VAL A 20 -10.66 -11.20 -2.60
N PHE A 21 -11.81 -11.66 -2.11
CA PHE A 21 -12.21 -11.62 -0.70
C PHE A 21 -12.30 -13.02 -0.10
N GLU A 22 -11.85 -13.13 1.15
CA GLU A 22 -12.09 -14.26 2.04
C GLU A 22 -12.67 -13.75 3.36
N GLY A 23 -14.00 -13.64 3.42
CA GLY A 23 -14.69 -12.97 4.52
C GLY A 23 -14.36 -11.47 4.53
N SER A 24 -13.81 -10.96 5.64
CA SER A 24 -13.34 -9.58 5.77
C SER A 24 -11.91 -9.37 5.25
N HIS A 25 -11.20 -10.43 4.85
CA HIS A 25 -9.85 -10.33 4.31
C HIS A 25 -9.88 -10.17 2.79
N PHE A 26 -8.89 -9.48 2.24
CA PHE A 26 -8.73 -9.35 0.80
C PHE A 26 -7.28 -9.58 0.36
N TYR A 27 -7.15 -9.92 -0.91
CA TYR A 27 -5.88 -10.12 -1.60
C TYR A 27 -5.89 -9.36 -2.93
N GLY A 28 -4.70 -8.95 -3.37
CA GLY A 28 -4.52 -8.35 -4.68
C GLY A 28 -3.09 -7.89 -4.90
N SER A 29 -2.91 -6.75 -5.57
CA SER A 29 -1.59 -6.25 -5.93
C SER A 29 -1.45 -4.73 -5.78
N PHE A 30 -0.22 -4.27 -5.58
CA PHE A 30 0.13 -2.86 -5.51
C PHE A 30 1.25 -2.53 -6.49
N GLU A 31 1.03 -1.54 -7.33
CA GLU A 31 2.05 -0.98 -8.20
C GLU A 31 2.45 0.39 -7.67
N SER A 32 3.72 0.57 -7.28
CA SER A 32 4.21 1.87 -6.82
C SER A 32 4.78 2.69 -7.97
N LYS A 33 4.39 3.97 -8.08
CA LYS A 33 5.03 4.96 -8.95
C LYS A 33 6.06 5.84 -8.24
N LYS A 34 6.41 5.49 -6.99
CA LYS A 34 7.39 6.20 -6.16
C LYS A 34 8.37 5.24 -5.49
N GLY A 35 9.54 5.77 -5.16
CA GLY A 35 10.56 5.06 -4.42
C GLY A 35 11.32 4.07 -5.29
N ARG A 36 11.64 2.91 -4.72
CA ARG A 36 12.57 1.92 -5.28
C ARG A 36 11.88 0.67 -5.84
N ALA A 37 10.56 0.71 -5.90
CA ALA A 37 9.77 -0.33 -6.54
C ALA A 37 10.14 -0.40 -8.03
N VAL A 38 10.15 -1.61 -8.57
CA VAL A 38 10.36 -1.82 -10.00
C VAL A 38 9.17 -1.25 -10.75
N GLU A 39 9.43 -0.42 -11.75
CA GLU A 39 8.37 0.21 -12.53
C GLU A 39 7.51 -0.85 -13.23
N GLY A 40 6.19 -0.73 -13.09
CA GLY A 40 5.23 -1.67 -13.67
C GLY A 40 5.10 -3.01 -12.93
N GLN A 41 5.86 -3.23 -11.86
CA GLN A 41 5.76 -4.45 -11.07
C GLN A 41 4.59 -4.35 -10.08
N GLY A 42 3.69 -5.34 -10.14
CA GLY A 42 2.69 -5.59 -9.11
C GLY A 42 3.30 -6.37 -7.94
N TYR A 43 3.18 -5.83 -6.74
CA TYR A 43 3.61 -6.45 -5.50
C TYR A 43 2.41 -7.03 -4.75
N PRO A 44 2.51 -8.23 -4.14
CA PRO A 44 1.39 -8.81 -3.41
C PRO A 44 0.89 -7.90 -2.28
N VAL A 45 -0.44 -7.81 -2.18
CA VAL A 45 -1.15 -7.14 -1.07
C VAL A 45 -2.06 -8.13 -0.39
N HIS A 46 -2.09 -8.05 0.94
CA HIS A 46 -3.13 -8.65 1.75
C HIS A 46 -3.58 -7.67 2.83
N GLY A 47 -4.85 -7.74 3.20
CA GLY A 47 -5.43 -6.84 4.18
C GLY A 47 -6.80 -7.27 4.66
N SER A 48 -7.44 -6.36 5.38
CA SER A 48 -8.81 -6.54 5.88
C SER A 48 -9.61 -5.26 5.70
N ILE A 49 -10.91 -5.45 5.52
CA ILE A 49 -11.92 -4.38 5.44
C ILE A 49 -12.96 -4.61 6.53
N ASN A 50 -13.38 -3.51 7.17
CA ASN A 50 -14.49 -3.47 8.11
C ASN A 50 -15.33 -2.23 7.82
N ASP A 51 -16.43 -2.41 7.08
CA ASP A 51 -17.29 -1.35 6.56
C ASP A 51 -16.50 -0.29 5.76
N GLU A 52 -16.24 0.86 6.37
CA GLU A 52 -15.50 2.00 5.79
C GLU A 52 -14.00 1.96 6.10
N LEU A 53 -13.56 1.02 6.95
CA LEU A 53 -12.16 0.92 7.41
C LEU A 53 -11.41 -0.11 6.58
N ILE A 54 -10.15 0.18 6.30
CA ILE A 54 -9.25 -0.72 5.58
C ILE A 54 -7.85 -0.68 6.19
N GLY A 55 -7.22 -1.84 6.28
CA GLY A 55 -5.80 -1.97 6.58
C GLY A 55 -5.17 -3.03 5.69
N PHE A 56 -3.97 -2.76 5.16
CA PHE A 56 -3.29 -3.69 4.28
C PHE A 56 -1.78 -3.51 4.27
N VAL A 57 -1.07 -4.59 3.93
CA VAL A 57 0.38 -4.62 3.81
C VAL A 57 0.77 -4.91 2.37
N VAL A 58 1.75 -4.17 1.87
CA VAL A 58 2.45 -4.46 0.62
C VAL A 58 3.84 -4.97 0.95
N ASP A 59 4.20 -6.13 0.39
CA ASP A 59 5.54 -6.69 0.46
C ASP A 59 6.32 -6.39 -0.82
N PHE A 60 7.32 -5.52 -0.73
CA PHE A 60 8.19 -5.21 -1.87
C PHE A 60 9.30 -6.27 -2.09
N GLY A 61 9.27 -7.39 -1.35
CA GLY A 61 10.10 -8.56 -1.55
C GLY A 61 11.59 -8.21 -1.56
N GLU A 62 12.23 -8.46 -2.70
CA GLU A 62 13.67 -8.23 -2.87
C GLU A 62 14.08 -6.78 -2.61
N VAL A 63 13.19 -5.78 -2.70
CA VAL A 63 13.50 -4.38 -2.36
C VAL A 63 13.87 -4.22 -0.88
N GLY A 64 13.49 -5.17 -0.02
CA GLY A 64 13.84 -5.17 1.40
C GLY A 64 13.03 -4.14 2.19
N SER A 65 11.74 -3.99 1.86
CA SER A 65 10.83 -3.08 2.55
C SER A 65 9.40 -3.58 2.56
N LEU A 66 8.69 -3.25 3.63
CA LEU A 66 7.25 -3.46 3.80
C LEU A 66 6.59 -2.11 3.98
N VAL A 67 5.40 -1.91 3.42
CA VAL A 67 4.56 -0.76 3.76
C VAL A 67 3.21 -1.23 4.26
N ASN A 68 2.80 -0.72 5.42
CA ASN A 68 1.47 -0.91 5.95
C ASN A 68 0.65 0.35 5.76
N PHE A 69 -0.53 0.22 5.18
CA PHE A 69 -1.54 1.26 5.07
C PHE A 69 -2.65 1.01 6.06
N SER A 70 -3.16 2.08 6.67
CA SER A 70 -4.38 2.10 7.47
C SER A 70 -5.21 3.30 7.06
N GLY A 71 -6.50 3.11 6.83
CA GLY A 71 -7.33 4.14 6.25
C GLY A 71 -8.81 3.97 6.46
N ARG A 72 -9.54 4.97 5.96
CA ARG A 72 -10.99 4.98 5.88
C ARG A 72 -11.48 5.66 4.62
N THR A 73 -12.67 5.28 4.18
CA THR A 73 -13.35 5.98 3.09
C THR A 73 -14.02 7.25 3.62
N SER A 74 -14.11 8.25 2.75
CA SER A 74 -14.86 9.49 2.99
C SER A 74 -16.21 9.46 2.26
N GLU A 75 -17.04 10.47 2.47
CA GLU A 75 -18.37 10.58 1.86
C GLU A 75 -18.33 10.68 0.33
N ASP A 76 -17.24 11.19 -0.25
CA ASP A 76 -17.07 11.28 -1.71
C ASP A 76 -16.56 9.98 -2.35
N GLY A 77 -16.34 8.94 -1.53
CA GLY A 77 -15.85 7.63 -1.98
C GLY A 77 -14.32 7.54 -2.12
N SER A 78 -13.57 8.60 -1.82
CA SER A 78 -12.11 8.54 -1.73
C SER A 78 -11.67 7.75 -0.49
N LEU A 79 -10.54 7.05 -0.62
CA LEU A 79 -9.91 6.31 0.45
C LEU A 79 -8.73 7.11 0.99
N HIS A 80 -8.84 7.60 2.22
CA HIS A 80 -7.77 8.31 2.92
C HIS A 80 -6.97 7.35 3.77
N THR A 81 -5.64 7.35 3.59
CA THR A 81 -4.74 6.44 4.29
C THR A 81 -3.58 7.17 4.94
N LEU A 82 -3.10 6.63 6.06
CA LEU A 82 -1.75 6.83 6.56
C LEU A 82 -0.97 5.54 6.31
N TRP A 83 0.30 5.69 5.94
CA TRP A 83 1.19 4.56 5.73
C TRP A 83 2.47 4.65 6.54
N VAL A 84 3.01 3.49 6.90
CA VAL A 84 4.33 3.32 7.51
C VAL A 84 5.13 2.39 6.61
N LEU A 85 6.18 2.93 6.00
CA LEU A 85 7.18 2.15 5.25
C LEU A 85 8.32 1.79 6.20
N THR A 86 8.58 0.50 6.33
CA THR A 86 9.74 -0.04 7.04
C THR A 86 10.72 -0.57 6.00
N ARG A 87 11.97 -0.10 6.01
CA ARG A 87 13.01 -0.51 5.05
C ARG A 87 14.24 -1.04 5.76
N GLU A 88 14.92 -2.01 5.14
CA GLU A 88 16.17 -2.56 5.66
C GLU A 88 17.39 -1.70 5.30
N TYR A 89 17.37 -1.00 4.17
CA TYR A 89 18.54 -0.28 3.62
C TYR A 89 18.32 1.22 3.51
N VAL A 90 19.37 2.00 3.77
CA VAL A 90 19.34 3.47 3.66
C VAL A 90 19.45 3.92 2.21
N ASP A 91 20.28 3.25 1.42
CA ASP A 91 20.64 3.56 0.03
C ASP A 91 20.08 2.53 -0.97
N GLU A 92 20.00 2.92 -2.25
CA GLU A 92 19.45 2.09 -3.33
C GLU A 92 20.33 0.88 -3.66
N GLU A 93 21.65 1.05 -3.51
CA GLU A 93 22.66 0.01 -3.75
C GLU A 93 22.64 -1.08 -2.66
N ARG A 94 21.88 -0.87 -1.58
CA ARG A 94 21.74 -1.76 -0.42
C ARG A 94 23.08 -2.04 0.27
N SER A 95 23.98 -1.07 0.24
CA SER A 95 25.30 -1.15 0.86
C SER A 95 25.25 -0.93 2.38
N ARG A 96 24.23 -0.24 2.89
CA ARG A 96 24.12 0.11 4.31
C ARG A 96 22.73 -0.12 4.88
N LYS A 97 22.67 -0.97 5.90
CA LYS A 97 21.43 -1.22 6.66
C LYS A 97 21.03 -0.02 7.52
N THR A 98 19.73 0.18 7.67
CA THR A 98 19.15 1.06 8.69
C THR A 98 19.44 0.51 10.09
N GLN A 99 19.48 1.40 11.07
CA GLN A 99 19.30 1.02 12.46
C GLN A 99 17.79 0.86 12.73
N PRO A 100 17.36 0.02 13.69
CA PRO A 100 15.93 -0.18 13.95
C PRO A 100 15.15 1.15 14.13
N TRP A 101 15.72 2.11 14.85
CA TRP A 101 15.09 3.41 15.13
C TRP A 101 14.92 4.33 13.91
N ASN A 102 15.66 4.11 12.81
CA ASN A 102 15.56 4.93 11.59
C ASN A 102 15.08 4.15 10.35
N SER A 103 14.46 2.99 10.58
CA SER A 103 13.95 2.13 9.52
C SER A 103 12.60 2.59 8.95
N PHE A 104 11.94 3.55 9.60
CA PHE A 104 10.56 3.93 9.31
C PHE A 104 10.44 5.25 8.55
N MET A 105 9.51 5.31 7.62
CA MET A 105 8.99 6.54 7.02
C MET A 105 7.46 6.54 7.15
N VAL A 106 6.87 7.70 7.39
CA VAL A 106 5.42 7.85 7.58
C VAL A 106 4.90 8.97 6.70
N ASN A 107 3.79 8.73 6.01
CA ASN A 107 3.08 9.77 5.27
C ASN A 107 1.61 9.35 5.04
N SER A 108 0.88 10.11 4.24
CA SER A 108 -0.48 9.79 3.81
C SER A 108 -0.62 9.71 2.29
N ASP A 109 -1.61 8.95 1.86
CA ASP A 109 -2.07 8.88 0.47
C ASP A 109 -3.60 8.92 0.40
N VAL A 110 -4.14 9.50 -0.66
CA VAL A 110 -5.58 9.50 -0.96
C VAL A 110 -5.79 8.77 -2.27
N PHE A 111 -6.53 7.67 -2.21
CA PHE A 111 -6.85 6.84 -3.35
C PHE A 111 -8.26 7.12 -3.89
N HIS A 112 -8.41 7.02 -5.20
CA HIS A 112 -9.70 7.11 -5.89
C HIS A 112 -9.90 5.85 -6.72
N LYS A 113 -11.14 5.34 -6.74
CA LYS A 113 -11.49 4.19 -7.60
C LYS A 113 -11.48 4.63 -9.07
N ILE A 114 -10.80 3.87 -9.93
CA ILE A 114 -10.66 4.17 -11.36
C ILE A 114 -11.15 3.05 -12.29
N ALA A 115 -11.36 1.84 -11.76
CA ALA A 115 -11.93 0.70 -12.48
C ALA A 115 -12.56 -0.29 -11.50
#